data_AF-A0A920GW75-F1
#
_entry.id   AF-A0A920GW75-F1
#
_cell.length_a   1.000
_cell.length_b   1.000
_cell.length_c   1.000
_cell.angle_alpha   90.00
_cell.angle_beta   90.00
_cell.angle_gamma   90.00
#
_symmetry.space_group_name_H-M   'P 1'
#
loop_
_entity.id
_entity.type
_entity.pdbx_description
1 polymer ?
#
loop_
_entity_poly.entity_id
_entity_poly.type
_entity_poly.pdbx_seq_one_letter_code
_entity_poly.pdbx_strand_id
1 'polypeptide(L)' 'MRLKIVKEQADQDTLKDWREEDYMNKMNFNPLVMFVVIPTIVQAGCLVFMGAAMLLNTAIFS' A
#
# COMPACT_ATOMS: atom_id res chain seq x y z
N MET A 1 -5.30 -16.39 18.48
CA MET A 1 -6.17 -15.20 18.55
C MET A 1 -7.43 -15.50 17.74
N ARG A 2 -8.61 -15.66 18.38
CA ARG A 2 -9.89 -15.88 17.65
C ARG A 2 -10.49 -14.52 17.32
N LEU A 3 -10.61 -14.20 16.03
CA LEU A 3 -11.28 -12.98 15.58
C LEU A 3 -12.77 -13.09 15.91
N LYS A 4 -13.27 -12.15 16.71
CA LYS A 4 -14.69 -12.06 17.07
C LYS A 4 -15.36 -11.26 15.96
N ILE A 5 -16.05 -11.96 15.04
CA ILE A 5 -16.82 -11.30 13.97
C ILE A 5 -18.06 -10.68 14.60
N VAL A 6 -18.08 -9.36 14.75
CA VAL A 6 -19.26 -8.60 15.18
C VAL A 6 -20.22 -8.57 13.98
N LYS A 7 -21.40 -9.20 14.13
CA LYS A 7 -22.44 -9.32 13.08
C LYS A 7 -23.44 -8.16 13.09
N GLU A 8 -23.41 -7.29 14.10
CA GLU A 8 -24.26 -6.10 14.15
C GLU A 8 -23.72 -5.03 13.22
N GLN A 9 -24.60 -4.45 12.40
CA GLN A 9 -24.27 -3.24 11.67
C GLN A 9 -23.99 -2.13 12.69
N ALA A 10 -22.96 -1.33 12.43
CA ALA A 10 -22.74 -0.11 13.19
C ALA A 10 -24.00 0.76 13.11
N ASP A 11 -24.37 1.40 14.22
CA ASP A 11 -25.47 2.35 14.26
C ASP A 11 -25.19 3.54 13.32
N GLN A 12 -26.24 4.31 13.00
CA GLN A 12 -26.15 5.39 12.03
C GLN A 12 -25.17 6.49 12.45
N ASP A 13 -25.02 6.75 13.75
CA ASP A 13 -24.13 7.78 14.26
C ASP A 13 -22.68 7.31 14.16
N THR A 14 -22.37 6.08 14.57
CA THR A 14 -21.04 5.47 14.38
C THR A 14 -20.62 5.41 12.92
N LEU A 15 -21.56 5.09 12.00
CA LEU A 15 -21.28 5.10 10.57
C LEU A 15 -20.93 6.51 10.06
N LYS A 16 -21.64 7.52 10.55
CA LYS A 16 -21.39 8.91 10.18
C LYS A 16 -20.02 9.37 10.70
N ASP A 17 -19.70 9.06 11.95
CA ASP A 17 -18.41 9.39 12.55
C ASP A 17 -17.26 8.74 11.76
N TRP A 18 -17.38 7.48 11.36
CA TRP A 18 -16.36 6.84 10.52
C TRP A 18 -16.25 7.45 9.14
N ARG A 19 -17.34 7.88 8.52
CA ARG A 19 -17.30 8.57 7.22
C ARG A 19 -16.57 9.90 7.34
N GLU A 20 -16.77 10.60 8.45
CA GLU A 20 -16.14 11.89 8.70
C GLU A 20 -14.72 11.74 9.19
N GLU A 21 -14.36 10.73 9.97
CA GLU A 21 -13.02 10.57 10.57
C GLU A 21 -12.06 9.72 9.75
N ASP A 22 -12.58 8.86 8.87
CA ASP A 22 -11.74 7.98 8.07
C ASP A 22 -10.80 8.77 7.16
N TYR A 23 -9.53 8.37 7.21
CA TYR A 23 -8.42 9.01 6.54
C TYR A 23 -8.59 9.03 5.01
N MET A 24 -9.18 7.98 4.43
CA MET A 24 -9.42 7.90 2.98
C MET A 24 -10.64 8.74 2.58
N ASN A 25 -11.73 8.68 3.35
CA ASN A 25 -12.92 9.49 3.10
C ASN A 25 -12.65 11.00 3.25
N LYS A 26 -11.82 11.41 4.21
CA LYS A 26 -11.35 12.80 4.37
C LYS A 26 -10.39 13.27 3.27
N MET A 27 -9.93 12.37 2.40
CA MET A 27 -8.86 12.62 1.43
C MET A 27 -7.62 13.26 2.09
N ASN A 28 -7.34 12.91 3.35
CA ASN A 28 -6.22 13.49 4.11
C ASN A 28 -4.88 12.83 3.78
N PHE A 29 -4.75 12.29 2.57
CA PHE A 29 -3.53 11.72 2.04
C PHE A 29 -3.01 12.59 0.91
N ASN A 30 -1.69 12.58 0.73
CA ASN A 30 -1.08 13.22 -0.43
C ASN A 30 -1.21 12.29 -1.65
N PRO A 31 -2.03 12.63 -2.67
CA PRO A 31 -2.26 11.74 -3.82
C PRO A 31 -0.97 11.46 -4.61
N LEU A 32 -0.05 12.43 -4.65
CA LEU A 32 1.24 12.27 -5.33
C LEU A 32 2.08 11.20 -4.64
N VAL A 33 2.06 11.13 -3.31
CA VAL A 33 2.80 10.10 -2.59
C VAL A 33 2.17 8.72 -2.80
N MET A 34 0.84 8.64 -2.69
CA MET A 34 0.12 7.37 -2.74
C MET A 34 0.16 6.71 -4.14
N PHE A 35 0.03 7.51 -5.20
CA PHE A 35 -0.14 6.98 -6.56
C PHE A 35 1.07 7.14 -7.47
N VAL A 36 2.03 7.98 -7.11
CA VAL A 36 3.21 8.23 -7.95
C VAL A 36 4.48 7.81 -7.23
N VAL A 37 4.79 8.44 -6.09
CA VAL A 37 6.09 8.24 -5.43
C VAL A 37 6.28 6.80 -4.97
N ILE A 38 5.32 6.21 -4.26
CA ILE A 38 5.44 4.83 -3.76
C ILE A 38 5.57 3.85 -4.94
N PRO A 39 4.69 3.86 -5.96
CA PRO A 39 4.86 2.99 -7.14
C PRO A 39 6.21 3.19 -7.86
N THR A 40 6.67 4.43 -8.04
CA THR A 40 7.95 4.71 -8.70
C THR A 40 9.14 4.13 -7.92
N ILE A 41 9.17 4.26 -6.60
CA ILE A 41 10.24 3.71 -5.76
C ILE A 41 10.26 2.17 -5.85
N VAL A 42 9.10 1.53 -5.72
CA VAL A 42 8.99 0.07 -5.80
C VAL A 42 9.45 -0.40 -7.18
N GLN A 43 9.02 0.26 -8.26
CA GLN A 43 9.38 -0.11 -9.61
C GLN A 43 10.87 0.07 -9.90
N ALA A 44 11.47 1.18 -9.46
CA ALA A 44 12.91 1.39 -9.56
C ALA A 44 13.69 0.31 -8.77
N GLY A 45 13.22 -0.04 -7.57
CA GLY A 45 13.82 -1.11 -6.77
C GLY A 45 13.79 -2.47 -7.48
N CYS A 46 12.66 -2.84 -8.06
CA CYS A 46 12.53 -4.08 -8.85
C CYS A 46 13.47 -4.08 -10.07
N LEU A 47 13.54 -2.97 -10.81
CA LEU A 47 14.43 -2.84 -11.98
C LEU A 47 15.90 -2.99 -11.59
N VAL A 48 16.32 -2.34 -10.51
CA VAL A 48 17.69 -2.46 -9.98
C VAL A 48 17.99 -3.90 -9.59
N PHE A 49 17.06 -4.57 -8.90
CA PHE A 49 17.26 -5.94 -8.46
C PHE A 49 17.34 -6.93 -9.63
N MET A 50 16.49 -6.76 -10.64
CA MET A 50 16.56 -7.52 -11.89
C MET A 50 17.89 -7.31 -12.61
N GLY A 51 18.32 -6.05 -12.76
CA GLY A 51 19.59 -5.72 -13.40
C GLY A 51 20.78 -6.31 -12.65
N ALA A 52 20.78 -6.23 -11.32
CA ALA A 52 21.81 -6.83 -10.48
C ALA A 52 21.86 -8.35 -10.62
N ALA A 53 20.70 -9.03 -10.63
CA ALA A 53 20.63 -10.47 -10.82
C ALA A 53 21.16 -10.90 -12.19
N MET A 54 20.84 -10.15 -13.25
CA MET A 54 21.37 -10.39 -14.60
C MET A 54 22.89 -10.23 -14.64
N LEU A 55 23.43 -9.14 -14.08
CA LEU A 55 24.87 -8.90 -14.03
C LEU A 55 25.60 -9.97 -13.21
N LEU A 56 25.04 -10.38 -12.07
CA LEU A 56 25.60 -11.46 -11.25
C LEU A 56 25.59 -12.79 -12.00
N ASN A 57 24.49 -13.11 -12.68
CA ASN A 57 24.40 -14.32 -13.49
C ASN A 57 25.46 -14.33 -14.60
N THR A 58 25.64 -13.21 -15.32
CA THR A 58 26.71 -13.09 -16.30
C THR A 58 28.09 -13.22 -15.66
N ALA A 59 28.36 -12.56 -14.53
CA ALA A 59 29.68 -12.61 -13.89
C ALA A 59 30.08 -14.01 -13.38
N ILE A 60 29.12 -14.84 -12.97
CA ILE A 60 29.38 -16.20 -12.46
C ILE A 60 29.47 -17.22 -13.60
N PHE A 61 28.66 -17.07 -14.65
CA PHE A 61 28.49 -18.09 -15.68
C PHE A 61 29.00 -17.68 -17.08
N SER A 62 29.67 -16.53 -17.24
CA SER A 62 30.39 -16.18 -18.47
C SER A 62 31.76 -16.82 -18.54
#